data_AF-A0A941V114-F1
#
_entry.id   AF-A0A941V114-F1
#
_cell.length_a   1.000
_cell.length_b   1.000
_cell.length_c   1.000
_cell.angle_alpha   90.00
_cell.angle_beta   90.00
_cell.angle_gamma   90.00
#
_symmetry.space_group_name_H-M   'P 1'
#
loop_
_entity.id
_entity.type
_entity.pdbx_description
1 polymer ?
#
loop_
_entity_poly.entity_id
_entity_poly.type
_entity_poly.pdbx_seq_one_letter_code
_entity_poly.pdbx_strand_id
1 'polypeptide(L)'
;MHTPDEIAAGSVAAGGTRKSRWPARLDVLQSGSGLLLALFMWGHMFFVASILLGKDAMWTVARFFEGYFFLDRAYPGIVSLVVAGVIALVVGHALLALRKFPNSYRQYRTFRSHMRAMHHEDTSLWFWQVFTGFALFFLASVHLYIMLTRPERIGPYESADRVWSDHFWTLYILLLLAVELHGGIGLYRLAVKWGWLAGDHPDVTRRRLKRLKWGITSFFLVLGFVTLAAYIRIGIDHQAYYGEPYVPGWVAPAAQGGAR
;
A
#
# COMPACT_ATOMS: atom_id res chain seq x y z
N MET A 1 1.98 -10.00 -53.14
CA MET A 1 3.08 -9.07 -53.40
C MET A 1 3.14 -8.12 -52.21
N HIS A 2 3.97 -8.43 -51.21
CA HIS A 2 4.23 -7.59 -50.04
C HIS A 2 5.69 -7.17 -50.11
N THR A 3 5.96 -5.88 -49.89
CA THR A 3 7.31 -5.29 -50.01
C THR A 3 8.22 -5.73 -48.86
N PRO A 4 9.55 -5.87 -49.08
CA PRO A 4 10.48 -6.45 -48.10
C PRO A 4 10.86 -5.56 -46.89
N ASP A 5 10.16 -4.44 -46.65
CA ASP A 5 10.62 -3.42 -45.70
C ASP A 5 10.15 -3.62 -44.24
N GLU A 6 9.24 -4.55 -43.97
CA GLU A 6 8.70 -4.76 -42.61
C GLU A 6 9.42 -5.84 -41.76
N ILE A 7 10.47 -6.50 -42.28
CA ILE A 7 11.19 -7.58 -41.56
C ILE A 7 12.58 -7.13 -41.05
N ALA A 8 12.79 -5.81 -40.87
CA ALA A 8 14.10 -5.27 -40.48
C ALA A 8 14.11 -4.45 -39.18
N ALA A 9 13.22 -4.72 -38.22
CA ALA A 9 13.41 -4.24 -36.83
C ALA A 9 14.34 -5.15 -36.00
N GLY A 10 15.19 -5.92 -36.68
CA GLY A 10 16.14 -6.87 -36.12
C GLY A 10 17.44 -6.90 -36.92
N SER A 11 17.99 -5.75 -37.30
CA SER A 11 19.35 -5.67 -37.81
C SER A 11 20.18 -4.73 -36.94
N VAL A 12 21.23 -5.30 -36.35
CA VAL A 12 22.26 -4.58 -35.59
C VAL A 12 23.01 -3.71 -36.60
N ALA A 13 22.60 -2.46 -36.74
CA ALA A 13 23.35 -1.47 -37.50
C ALA A 13 24.63 -1.12 -36.73
N ALA A 14 25.78 -1.51 -37.30
CA ALA A 14 27.10 -1.08 -36.89
C ALA A 14 27.25 0.43 -37.14
N GLY A 15 26.97 1.20 -36.10
CA GLY A 15 27.20 2.62 -35.95
C GLY A 15 26.97 2.92 -34.48
N GLY A 16 27.85 3.69 -33.83
CA GLY A 16 27.89 3.92 -32.37
C GLY A 16 26.63 4.57 -31.77
N THR A 17 25.50 3.88 -31.84
CA THR A 17 24.22 4.27 -31.28
C THR A 17 24.21 3.81 -29.83
N ARG A 18 24.26 4.79 -28.91
CA ARG A 18 24.20 4.49 -27.48
C ARG A 18 22.93 3.70 -27.20
N LYS A 19 23.04 2.62 -26.42
CA LYS A 19 21.90 1.82 -25.97
C LYS A 19 20.85 2.72 -25.31
N SER A 20 19.58 2.42 -25.54
CA SER A 20 18.45 3.13 -24.93
C SER A 20 18.57 3.18 -23.41
N ARG A 21 18.32 4.36 -22.82
CA ARG A 21 18.32 4.57 -21.36
C ARG A 21 17.00 4.18 -20.69
N TRP A 22 15.97 3.79 -21.47
CA TRP A 22 14.65 3.45 -20.96
C TRP A 22 14.64 2.30 -19.93
N PRO A 23 15.37 1.19 -20.13
CA PRO A 23 15.42 0.12 -19.12
C PRO A 23 15.90 0.62 -17.75
N ALA A 24 16.92 1.49 -17.73
CA ALA A 24 17.42 2.09 -16.49
C ALA A 24 16.40 3.03 -15.85
N ARG A 25 15.76 3.90 -16.65
CA ARG A 25 14.69 4.80 -16.17
C ARG A 25 13.54 4.02 -15.54
N LEU A 26 13.08 2.96 -16.20
CA LEU A 26 11.97 2.15 -15.72
C LEU A 26 12.33 1.35 -14.46
N ASP A 27 13.59 0.98 -14.27
CA ASP A 27 14.06 0.32 -13.06
C ASP A 27 14.15 1.27 -11.86
N VAL A 28 14.58 2.52 -12.10
CA VAL A 28 14.53 3.62 -11.12
C VAL A 28 13.09 3.96 -10.76
N LEU A 29 12.19 4.12 -11.74
CA LEU A 29 10.78 4.42 -11.48
C LEU A 29 10.07 3.30 -10.71
N GLN A 30 10.36 2.03 -11.01
CA GLN A 30 9.79 0.90 -10.27
C GLN A 30 10.25 0.91 -8.80
N SER A 31 11.53 1.24 -8.60
CA SER A 31 12.16 1.33 -7.27
C SER A 31 11.62 2.52 -6.47
N GLY A 32 11.53 3.70 -7.09
CA GLY A 32 11.03 4.92 -6.48
C GLY A 32 9.55 4.84 -6.13
N SER A 33 8.71 4.35 -7.04
CA SER A 33 7.28 4.14 -6.76
C SER A 33 7.06 3.15 -5.60
N GLY A 34 7.82 2.06 -5.55
CA GLY A 34 7.75 1.10 -4.44
C GLY A 34 8.18 1.70 -3.10
N LEU A 35 9.21 2.54 -3.08
CA LEU A 35 9.63 3.27 -1.87
C LEU A 35 8.55 4.23 -1.38
N LEU A 36 8.00 5.05 -2.29
CA LEU A 36 6.95 6.01 -1.95
C LEU A 36 5.71 5.32 -1.39
N LEU A 37 5.28 4.20 -1.99
CA LEU A 37 4.16 3.41 -1.49
C LEU A 37 4.44 2.82 -0.11
N ALA A 38 5.66 2.31 0.14
CA ALA A 38 5.99 1.75 1.44
C ALA A 38 6.03 2.81 2.55
N LEU A 39 6.57 4.01 2.25
CA LEU A 39 6.55 5.15 3.18
C LEU A 39 5.13 5.65 3.43
N PHE A 40 4.31 5.73 2.38
CA PHE A 40 2.88 6.01 2.51
C PHE A 40 2.20 5.00 3.43
N MET A 41 2.46 3.69 3.26
CA MET A 41 1.87 2.66 4.09
C MET A 41 2.29 2.78 5.56
N TRP A 42 3.55 3.12 5.87
CA TRP A 42 3.95 3.37 7.26
C TRP A 42 3.19 4.54 7.88
N GLY A 43 3.11 5.67 7.17
CA GLY A 43 2.31 6.81 7.62
C GLY A 43 0.84 6.44 7.81
N HIS A 44 0.25 5.76 6.82
CA HIS A 44 -1.11 5.24 6.86
C HIS A 44 -1.36 4.38 8.10
N MET A 45 -0.49 3.42 8.40
CA MET A 45 -0.64 2.56 9.58
C MET A 45 -0.64 3.35 10.88
N PHE A 46 0.20 4.40 11.02
CA PHE A 46 0.18 5.25 12.21
C PHE A 46 -1.07 6.13 12.30
N PHE A 47 -1.50 6.73 11.17
CA PHE A 47 -2.69 7.59 11.16
C PHE A 47 -3.96 6.80 11.47
N VAL A 48 -4.11 5.61 10.90
CA VAL A 48 -5.27 4.73 11.17
C VAL A 48 -5.20 4.14 12.59
N ALA A 49 -4.00 3.87 13.12
CA ALA A 49 -3.82 3.40 14.50
C ALA A 49 -4.08 4.47 15.58
N SER A 50 -4.28 5.74 15.20
CA SER A 50 -4.64 6.79 16.16
C SER A 50 -5.92 6.49 16.95
N ILE A 51 -6.79 5.61 16.45
CA ILE A 51 -7.97 5.10 17.18
C ILE A 51 -7.60 4.43 18.51
N LEU A 52 -6.39 3.87 18.62
CA LEU A 52 -5.90 3.27 19.87
C LEU A 52 -5.65 4.30 20.97
N LEU A 53 -5.50 5.57 20.61
CA LEU A 53 -5.41 6.69 21.55
C LEU A 53 -6.78 7.26 21.93
N GLY A 54 -7.85 6.81 21.28
CA GLY A 54 -9.23 7.23 21.52
C GLY A 54 -9.95 7.70 20.25
N LYS A 55 -11.28 7.76 20.34
CA LYS A 55 -12.15 8.23 19.23
C LYS A 55 -11.84 9.67 18.85
N ASP A 56 -11.61 10.55 19.83
CA ASP A 56 -11.24 11.95 19.61
C ASP A 56 -9.92 12.11 18.85
N ALA A 57 -8.93 11.26 19.13
CA ALA A 57 -7.65 11.27 18.42
C ALA A 57 -7.82 10.90 16.94
N MET A 58 -8.55 9.81 16.65
CA MET A 58 -8.86 9.42 15.27
C MET A 58 -9.70 10.47 14.55
N TRP A 59 -10.69 11.06 15.22
CA TRP A 59 -11.47 12.17 14.65
C TRP A 59 -10.57 13.35 14.28
N THR A 60 -9.67 13.74 15.17
CA THR A 60 -8.73 14.85 14.97
C THR A 60 -7.82 14.58 13.76
N VAL A 61 -7.25 13.38 13.67
CA VAL A 61 -6.43 12.98 12.52
C VAL A 61 -7.23 12.98 11.22
N ALA A 62 -8.46 12.45 11.22
CA ALA A 62 -9.31 12.45 10.05
C ALA A 62 -9.65 13.88 9.58
N ARG A 63 -10.06 14.75 10.49
CA ARG A 63 -10.41 16.14 10.18
C ARG A 63 -9.19 16.97 9.76
N PHE A 64 -7.99 16.65 10.26
CA PHE A 64 -6.75 17.26 9.79
C PHE A 64 -6.53 17.02 8.30
N PHE A 65 -6.72 15.79 7.81
CA PHE A 65 -6.57 15.47 6.38
C PHE A 65 -7.66 16.08 5.49
N GLU A 66 -8.78 16.48 6.07
CA GLU A 66 -9.84 17.23 5.40
C GLU A 66 -9.66 18.75 5.47
N GLY A 67 -8.55 19.23 6.04
CA GLY A 67 -8.23 20.66 6.13
C GLY A 67 -9.00 21.43 7.22
N TYR A 68 -9.71 20.75 8.12
CA TYR A 68 -10.58 21.37 9.12
C TYR A 68 -9.89 22.46 9.95
N PHE A 69 -8.67 22.21 10.42
CA PHE A 69 -7.91 23.15 11.27
C PHE A 69 -7.32 24.35 10.52
N PHE A 70 -7.40 24.37 9.19
CA PHE A 70 -6.85 25.45 8.36
C PHE A 70 -7.95 26.22 7.61
N LEU A 71 -9.11 25.60 7.39
CA LEU A 71 -10.16 26.11 6.51
C LEU A 71 -11.50 26.30 7.24
N ASP A 72 -11.52 26.17 8.57
CA ASP A 72 -12.68 26.29 9.49
C ASP A 72 -13.87 25.36 9.20
N ARG A 73 -13.75 24.49 8.19
CA ARG A 73 -14.71 23.44 7.85
C ARG A 73 -14.00 22.24 7.22
N ALA A 74 -14.62 21.09 7.36
CA ALA A 74 -14.14 19.83 6.81
C ALA A 74 -14.44 19.72 5.31
N TYR A 75 -13.43 19.38 4.50
CA TYR A 75 -13.58 19.09 3.07
C TYR A 75 -13.10 17.66 2.74
N PRO A 76 -14.00 16.66 2.80
CA PRO A 76 -13.67 15.28 2.44
C PRO A 76 -13.09 15.12 1.03
N GLY A 77 -13.44 16.01 0.09
CA GLY A 77 -12.90 15.99 -1.28
C GLY A 77 -11.37 16.13 -1.37
N ILE A 78 -10.71 16.72 -0.36
CA ILE A 78 -9.24 16.75 -0.28
C ILE A 78 -8.69 15.33 -0.16
N VAL A 79 -9.32 14.50 0.68
CA VAL A 79 -8.94 13.09 0.86
C VAL A 79 -9.14 12.33 -0.44
N SER A 80 -10.25 12.52 -1.16
CA SER A 80 -10.44 11.91 -2.49
C SER A 80 -9.31 12.24 -3.47
N LEU A 81 -8.85 13.49 -3.51
CA LEU A 81 -7.73 13.89 -4.37
C LEU A 81 -6.42 13.18 -3.99
N VAL A 82 -6.13 13.09 -2.69
CA VAL A 82 -4.97 12.34 -2.18
C VAL A 82 -5.06 10.87 -2.57
N VAL A 83 -6.23 10.24 -2.35
CA VAL A 83 -6.47 8.83 -2.70
C VAL A 83 -6.34 8.61 -4.21
N ALA A 84 -6.82 9.53 -5.05
CA ALA A 84 -6.63 9.46 -6.50
C ALA A 84 -5.14 9.47 -6.89
N GLY A 85 -4.33 10.29 -6.23
CA GLY A 85 -2.88 10.29 -6.40
C GLY A 85 -2.22 8.97 -5.97
N VAL A 86 -2.66 8.40 -4.84
CA VAL A 86 -2.20 7.08 -4.37
C VAL A 86 -2.60 5.97 -5.35
N ILE A 87 -3.83 6.00 -5.90
CA ILE A 87 -4.27 5.06 -6.93
C ILE A 87 -3.37 5.15 -8.16
N ALA A 88 -3.08 6.36 -8.66
CA ALA A 88 -2.18 6.54 -9.79
C ALA A 88 -0.78 5.98 -9.51
N LEU A 89 -0.27 6.16 -8.28
CA LEU A 89 1.00 5.61 -7.85
C LEU A 89 0.98 4.08 -7.76
N VAL A 90 -0.07 3.48 -7.21
CA VAL A 90 -0.28 2.01 -7.15
C VAL A 90 -0.35 1.42 -8.55
N VAL A 91 -1.15 2.01 -9.44
CA VAL A 91 -1.28 1.56 -10.83
C VAL A 91 0.06 1.68 -11.57
N GLY A 92 0.73 2.83 -11.44
CA GLY A 92 2.05 3.04 -12.04
C GLY A 92 3.09 2.03 -11.53
N HIS A 93 3.11 1.78 -10.22
CA HIS A 93 3.97 0.76 -9.61
C HIS A 93 3.66 -0.63 -10.15
N ALA A 94 2.38 -1.00 -10.20
CA ALA A 94 1.91 -2.30 -10.67
C ALA A 94 2.30 -2.55 -12.12
N LEU A 95 2.08 -1.60 -13.04
CA LEU A 95 2.49 -1.69 -14.44
C LEU A 95 3.99 -1.94 -14.59
N LEU A 96 4.81 -1.26 -13.77
CA LEU A 96 6.25 -1.44 -13.79
C LEU A 96 6.66 -2.81 -13.21
N ALA A 97 6.05 -3.24 -12.09
CA ALA A 97 6.39 -4.46 -11.39
C ALA A 97 5.91 -5.74 -12.08
N LEU A 98 4.76 -5.70 -12.79
CA LEU A 98 4.20 -6.83 -13.53
C LEU A 98 5.17 -7.40 -14.57
N ARG A 99 6.08 -6.57 -15.12
CA ARG A 99 7.14 -6.99 -16.05
C ARG A 99 8.11 -8.02 -15.44
N LYS A 100 8.10 -8.19 -14.11
CA LYS A 100 8.93 -9.16 -13.39
C LYS A 100 8.20 -10.49 -13.11
N PHE A 101 6.93 -10.61 -13.45
CA PHE A 101 6.15 -11.81 -13.15
C PHE A 101 6.50 -12.95 -14.14
N PRO A 102 6.49 -14.22 -13.71
CA PRO A 102 6.49 -15.34 -14.63
C PRO A 102 5.25 -15.27 -15.54
N ASN A 103 5.46 -15.12 -16.85
CA ASN A 103 4.39 -14.82 -17.81
C ASN A 103 3.97 -16.02 -18.67
N SER A 104 4.47 -17.21 -18.36
CA SER A 104 4.08 -18.46 -19.02
C SER A 104 4.14 -19.63 -18.05
N TYR A 105 3.38 -20.69 -18.35
CA TYR A 105 3.40 -21.92 -17.55
C TYR A 105 4.81 -22.49 -17.41
N ARG A 106 5.62 -22.46 -18.49
CA ARG A 106 7.03 -22.90 -18.46
C ARG A 106 7.85 -22.11 -17.45
N GLN A 107 7.80 -20.77 -17.50
CA GLN A 107 8.54 -19.93 -16.55
C GLN A 107 8.10 -20.16 -15.11
N TYR A 108 6.79 -20.22 -14.86
CA TYR A 108 6.25 -20.49 -13.52
C TYR A 108 6.74 -21.85 -13.00
N ARG A 109 6.60 -22.92 -13.79
CA ARG A 109 7.02 -24.28 -13.40
C ARG A 109 8.53 -24.35 -13.13
N THR A 110 9.34 -23.78 -14.02
CA THR A 110 10.80 -23.75 -13.85
C THR A 110 11.21 -23.00 -12.58
N PHE A 111 10.64 -21.81 -12.36
CA PHE A 111 10.93 -21.02 -11.17
C PHE A 111 10.52 -21.75 -9.88
N ARG A 112 9.31 -22.32 -9.85
CA ARG A 112 8.80 -23.07 -8.69
C ARG A 112 9.65 -24.29 -8.37
N SER A 113 10.06 -25.04 -9.39
CA SER A 113 10.98 -26.18 -9.26
C SER A 113 12.32 -25.73 -8.67
N HIS A 114 12.92 -24.67 -9.22
CA HIS A 114 14.19 -24.13 -8.76
C HIS A 114 14.12 -23.61 -7.32
N MET A 115 13.07 -22.86 -6.97
CA MET A 115 12.85 -22.34 -5.63
C MET A 115 12.75 -23.46 -4.59
N ARG A 116 12.02 -24.53 -4.90
CA ARG A 116 11.90 -25.71 -4.02
C ARG A 116 13.22 -26.44 -3.85
N ALA A 117 14.01 -26.58 -4.91
CA ALA A 117 15.31 -27.25 -4.86
C ALA A 117 16.37 -26.45 -4.10
N MET A 118 16.39 -25.11 -4.25
CA MET A 118 17.43 -24.27 -3.62
C MET A 118 17.24 -24.05 -2.12
N HIS A 119 16.01 -24.14 -1.60
CA HIS A 119 15.68 -23.81 -0.21
C HIS A 119 16.25 -22.44 0.26
N HIS A 120 16.36 -21.47 -0.67
CA HIS A 120 16.96 -20.17 -0.41
C HIS A 120 15.89 -19.13 -0.01
N GLU A 121 16.11 -18.49 1.13
CA GLU A 121 15.16 -17.55 1.75
C GLU A 121 14.80 -16.39 0.81
N ASP A 122 15.77 -15.66 0.27
CA ASP A 122 15.47 -14.46 -0.53
C ASP A 122 14.77 -14.79 -1.85
N THR A 123 15.02 -15.98 -2.40
CA THR A 123 14.31 -16.49 -3.58
C THR A 123 12.85 -16.77 -3.23
N SER A 124 12.61 -17.34 -2.04
CA SER A 124 11.26 -17.60 -1.53
C SER A 124 10.51 -16.31 -1.19
N LEU A 125 11.19 -15.33 -0.60
CA LEU A 125 10.63 -14.00 -0.29
C LEU A 125 10.22 -13.24 -1.55
N TRP A 126 11.02 -13.32 -2.62
CA TRP A 126 10.65 -12.74 -3.90
C TRP A 126 9.36 -13.37 -4.45
N PHE A 127 9.21 -14.69 -4.36
CA PHE A 127 7.98 -15.36 -4.77
C PHE A 127 6.77 -14.91 -3.93
N TRP A 128 6.95 -14.76 -2.63
CA TRP A 128 5.90 -14.22 -1.74
C TRP A 128 5.44 -12.83 -2.17
N GLN A 129 6.31 -11.99 -2.72
CA GLN A 129 5.88 -10.70 -3.22
C GLN A 129 5.18 -10.74 -4.56
N VAL A 130 5.52 -11.67 -5.44
CA VAL A 130 4.71 -11.91 -6.63
C VAL A 130 3.31 -12.31 -6.20
N PHE A 131 3.20 -13.22 -5.23
CA PHE A 131 1.92 -13.67 -4.68
C PHE A 131 1.14 -12.53 -4.01
N THR A 132 1.72 -11.80 -3.06
CA THR A 132 1.03 -10.70 -2.37
C THR A 132 0.77 -9.53 -3.30
N GLY A 133 1.68 -9.22 -4.22
CA GLY A 133 1.48 -8.19 -5.24
C GLY A 133 0.31 -8.51 -6.16
N PHE A 134 0.15 -9.78 -6.55
CA PHE A 134 -1.03 -10.24 -7.28
C PHE A 134 -2.30 -10.12 -6.45
N ALA A 135 -2.29 -10.55 -5.18
CA ALA A 135 -3.45 -10.43 -4.29
C ALA A 135 -3.90 -8.97 -4.10
N LEU A 136 -2.95 -8.03 -4.03
CA LEU A 136 -3.23 -6.60 -3.86
C LEU A 136 -4.01 -5.98 -5.01
N PHE A 137 -3.98 -6.53 -6.24
CA PHE A 137 -4.84 -6.06 -7.32
C PHE A 137 -6.33 -6.14 -6.96
N PHE A 138 -6.73 -7.12 -6.15
CA PHE A 138 -8.11 -7.32 -5.75
C PHE A 138 -8.38 -6.64 -4.41
N LEU A 139 -7.50 -6.86 -3.43
CA LEU A 139 -7.69 -6.37 -2.06
C LEU A 139 -7.56 -4.84 -1.96
N ALA A 140 -6.50 -4.27 -2.53
CA ALA A 140 -6.23 -2.84 -2.42
C ALA A 140 -7.21 -2.02 -3.27
N SER A 141 -7.61 -2.52 -4.44
CA SER A 141 -8.53 -1.81 -5.34
C SER A 141 -9.88 -1.54 -4.68
N VAL A 142 -10.46 -2.53 -3.98
CA VAL A 142 -11.73 -2.35 -3.26
C VAL A 142 -11.56 -1.32 -2.14
N HIS A 143 -10.49 -1.41 -1.35
CA HIS A 143 -10.22 -0.45 -0.28
C HIS A 143 -10.07 0.98 -0.82
N LEU A 144 -9.22 1.17 -1.83
CA LEU A 144 -8.94 2.48 -2.42
C LEU A 144 -10.17 3.09 -3.09
N TYR A 145 -11.01 2.29 -3.76
CA TYR A 145 -12.24 2.78 -4.37
C TYR A 145 -13.22 3.34 -3.33
N ILE A 146 -13.37 2.67 -2.18
CA ILE A 146 -14.22 3.18 -1.10
C ILE A 146 -13.64 4.46 -0.48
N MET A 147 -12.32 4.51 -0.24
CA MET A 147 -11.68 5.74 0.29
C MET A 147 -11.78 6.91 -0.70
N LEU A 148 -11.78 6.63 -2.01
CA LEU A 148 -11.93 7.64 -3.06
C LEU A 148 -13.35 8.19 -3.13
N THR A 149 -14.36 7.31 -3.06
CA THR A 149 -15.76 7.64 -3.36
C THR A 149 -16.59 7.98 -2.14
N ARG A 150 -16.13 7.60 -0.95
CA ARG A 150 -16.79 7.86 0.35
C ARG A 150 -15.81 8.45 1.38
N PRO A 151 -15.03 9.48 1.05
CA PRO A 151 -14.07 10.08 1.98
C PRO A 151 -14.73 10.61 3.26
N GLU A 152 -15.99 11.04 3.18
CA GLU A 152 -16.79 11.54 4.29
C GLU A 152 -17.06 10.48 5.36
N ARG A 153 -16.92 9.19 5.00
CA ARG A 153 -17.04 8.05 5.92
C ARG A 153 -15.70 7.65 6.55
N ILE A 154 -14.79 8.62 6.74
CA ILE A 154 -13.54 8.42 7.47
C ILE A 154 -13.62 9.16 8.81
N GLY A 155 -13.87 8.37 9.84
CA GLY A 155 -13.84 8.79 11.24
C GLY A 155 -13.94 7.59 12.17
N PRO A 156 -14.05 7.80 13.49
CA PRO A 156 -14.11 6.73 14.47
C PRO A 156 -15.29 5.79 14.27
N TYR A 157 -16.51 6.32 14.10
CA TYR A 157 -17.73 5.54 13.93
C TYR A 157 -17.89 5.07 12.50
N GLU A 158 -17.70 5.97 11.54
CA GLU A 158 -17.86 5.71 10.12
C GLU A 158 -16.92 4.61 9.62
N SER A 159 -15.70 4.55 10.15
CA SER A 159 -14.76 3.47 9.83
C SER A 159 -15.09 2.18 10.58
N ALA A 160 -15.56 2.26 11.83
CA ALA A 160 -15.94 1.08 12.61
C ALA A 160 -17.18 0.38 12.03
N ASP A 161 -18.18 1.15 11.61
CA ASP A 161 -19.38 0.68 10.90
C ASP A 161 -18.99 -0.04 9.62
N ARG A 162 -18.05 0.53 8.84
CA ARG A 162 -17.52 -0.14 7.64
C ARG A 162 -16.81 -1.45 7.98
N VAL A 163 -15.97 -1.45 9.02
CA VAL A 163 -15.19 -2.63 9.42
C VAL A 163 -16.10 -3.77 9.84
N TRP A 164 -17.07 -3.50 10.73
CA TRP A 164 -17.93 -4.51 11.32
C TRP A 164 -19.21 -4.72 10.50
N SER A 165 -20.09 -3.73 10.45
CA SER A 165 -21.44 -3.83 9.88
C SER A 165 -21.41 -4.02 8.35
N ASP A 166 -20.47 -3.37 7.64
CA ASP A 166 -20.27 -3.60 6.20
C ASP A 166 -19.32 -4.79 5.90
N HIS A 167 -18.90 -5.55 6.92
CA HIS A 167 -18.11 -6.79 6.81
C HIS A 167 -16.69 -6.65 6.21
N PHE A 168 -16.12 -5.43 6.18
CA PHE A 168 -14.78 -5.20 5.62
C PHE A 168 -13.65 -5.80 6.47
N TRP A 169 -13.90 -6.22 7.70
CA TRP A 169 -12.87 -6.86 8.55
C TRP A 169 -12.19 -8.04 7.85
N THR A 170 -12.92 -8.85 7.08
CA THR A 170 -12.36 -9.99 6.32
C THR A 170 -11.34 -9.53 5.28
N LEU A 171 -11.71 -8.52 4.50
CA LEU A 171 -10.84 -7.88 3.51
C LEU A 171 -9.63 -7.25 4.19
N TYR A 172 -9.81 -6.54 5.30
CA TYR A 172 -8.73 -5.84 5.98
C TYR A 172 -7.72 -6.78 6.63
N ILE A 173 -8.12 -7.96 7.13
CA ILE A 173 -7.17 -8.99 7.60
C ILE A 173 -6.25 -9.42 6.44
N LEU A 174 -6.84 -9.78 5.30
CA LEU A 174 -6.09 -10.25 4.14
C LEU A 174 -5.23 -9.13 3.53
N LEU A 175 -5.78 -7.91 3.46
CA LEU A 175 -5.09 -6.74 2.94
C LEU A 175 -3.90 -6.37 3.83
N LEU A 176 -4.06 -6.36 5.16
CA LEU A 176 -2.99 -6.10 6.13
C LEU A 176 -1.84 -7.09 5.93
N LEU A 177 -2.13 -8.39 5.89
CA LEU A 177 -1.12 -9.42 5.67
C LEU A 177 -0.42 -9.25 4.31
N ALA A 178 -1.19 -9.02 3.24
CA ALA A 178 -0.65 -8.90 1.90
C ALA A 178 0.24 -7.66 1.76
N VAL A 179 -0.23 -6.49 2.18
CA VAL A 179 0.49 -5.22 2.01
C VAL A 179 1.72 -5.15 2.89
N GLU A 180 1.64 -5.62 4.14
CA GLU A 180 2.76 -5.56 5.09
C GLU A 180 3.88 -6.51 4.68
N LEU A 181 3.54 -7.74 4.25
CA LEU A 181 4.53 -8.66 3.69
C LEU A 181 5.10 -8.11 2.37
N HIS A 182 4.26 -7.59 1.47
CA HIS A 182 4.71 -7.05 0.19
C HIS A 182 5.71 -5.91 0.36
N GLY A 183 5.32 -4.90 1.16
CA GLY A 183 6.06 -3.69 1.45
C GLY A 183 7.32 -3.96 2.27
N GLY A 184 7.22 -4.73 3.35
CA GLY A 184 8.36 -5.09 4.19
C GLY A 184 9.44 -5.83 3.41
N ILE A 185 9.07 -6.88 2.66
CA ILE A 185 10.02 -7.59 1.79
C ILE A 185 10.55 -6.66 0.70
N GLY A 186 9.68 -5.81 0.14
CA GLY A 186 9.98 -4.77 -0.86
C GLY A 186 11.12 -3.86 -0.44
N LEU A 187 10.98 -3.20 0.71
CA LEU A 187 11.97 -2.29 1.29
C LEU A 187 13.30 -2.99 1.58
N TYR A 188 13.26 -4.21 2.14
CA TYR A 188 14.48 -4.99 2.37
C TYR A 188 15.27 -5.20 1.07
N ARG A 189 14.62 -5.72 0.02
CA ARG A 189 15.35 -5.97 -1.24
C ARG A 189 15.69 -4.68 -1.95
N LEU A 190 14.93 -3.61 -1.77
CA LEU A 190 15.26 -2.31 -2.34
C LEU A 190 16.57 -1.78 -1.76
N ALA A 191 16.73 -1.83 -0.43
CA ALA A 191 17.96 -1.42 0.24
C ALA A 191 19.16 -2.27 -0.20
N VAL A 192 18.99 -3.59 -0.34
CA VAL A 192 20.05 -4.49 -0.83
C VAL A 192 20.36 -4.27 -2.31
N LYS A 193 19.33 -4.10 -3.15
CA LYS A 193 19.47 -3.91 -4.61
C LYS A 193 20.31 -2.69 -4.95
N TRP A 194 20.08 -1.58 -4.25
CA TRP A 194 20.79 -0.33 -4.51
C TRP A 194 22.02 -0.13 -3.62
N GLY A 195 22.29 -1.06 -2.70
CA GLY A 195 23.47 -1.00 -1.84
C GLY A 195 23.54 0.22 -0.94
N TRP A 196 22.43 0.92 -0.68
CA TRP A 196 22.41 2.21 0.02
C TRP A 196 23.06 2.17 1.41
N LEU A 197 23.05 1.01 2.06
CA LEU A 197 23.56 0.81 3.42
C LEU A 197 24.71 -0.21 3.49
N ALA A 198 25.27 -0.64 2.34
CA ALA A 198 26.20 -1.77 2.28
C ALA A 198 27.44 -1.60 3.18
N GLY A 199 28.09 -0.44 3.12
CA GLY A 199 29.33 -0.14 3.86
C GLY A 199 30.47 -1.12 3.53
N ASP A 200 31.46 -1.20 4.41
CA ASP A 200 32.65 -2.06 4.22
C ASP A 200 32.37 -3.55 4.43
N HIS A 201 31.24 -3.90 5.05
CA HIS A 201 30.86 -5.28 5.39
C HIS A 201 29.44 -5.62 4.92
N PRO A 202 29.22 -5.77 3.59
CA PRO A 202 27.89 -5.93 3.00
C PRO A 202 27.11 -7.14 3.52
N ASP A 203 27.79 -8.24 3.85
CA ASP A 203 27.13 -9.44 4.39
C ASP A 203 26.58 -9.23 5.80
N VAL A 204 27.31 -8.47 6.63
CA VAL A 204 26.86 -8.10 7.97
C VAL A 204 25.64 -7.18 7.86
N THR A 205 25.71 -6.19 6.98
CA THR A 205 24.61 -5.28 6.69
C THR A 205 23.38 -6.04 6.22
N ARG A 206 23.51 -6.96 5.24
CA ARG A 206 22.40 -7.76 4.74
C ARG A 206 21.72 -8.56 5.86
N ARG A 207 22.49 -9.20 6.76
CA ARG A 207 21.93 -9.91 7.92
C ARG A 207 21.16 -8.98 8.86
N ARG A 208 21.68 -7.78 9.12
CA ARG A 208 21.01 -6.76 9.95
C ARG A 208 19.71 -6.28 9.29
N LEU A 209 19.73 -6.00 7.98
CA LEU A 209 18.54 -5.58 7.23
C LEU A 209 17.45 -6.66 7.23
N LYS A 210 17.80 -7.94 7.15
CA LYS A 210 16.83 -9.04 7.29
C LYS A 210 16.17 -9.05 8.66
N ARG A 211 16.93 -8.91 9.74
CA ARG A 211 16.39 -8.84 11.11
C ARG A 211 15.50 -7.61 11.29
N LEU A 212 15.96 -6.45 10.83
CA LEU A 212 15.21 -5.20 10.88
C LEU A 212 13.88 -5.34 10.12
N LYS A 213 13.91 -5.91 8.91
CA LYS A 213 12.71 -6.19 8.12
C LYS A 213 11.70 -7.02 8.90
N TRP A 214 12.12 -8.13 9.52
CA TRP A 214 11.20 -8.96 10.32
C TRP A 214 10.70 -8.25 11.58
N GLY A 215 11.54 -7.45 12.25
CA GLY A 215 11.12 -6.62 13.38
C GLY A 215 10.05 -5.60 12.99
N ILE A 216 10.27 -4.84 11.91
CA ILE A 216 9.32 -3.85 11.40
C ILE A 216 8.01 -4.52 10.95
N THR A 217 8.10 -5.61 10.17
CA THR A 217 6.91 -6.36 9.73
C THR A 217 6.11 -6.87 10.92
N SER A 218 6.76 -7.41 11.95
CA SER A 218 6.07 -7.92 13.14
C SER A 218 5.40 -6.77 13.92
N PHE A 219 6.09 -5.63 14.05
CA PHE A 219 5.55 -4.44 14.69
C PHE A 219 4.27 -3.95 13.99
N PHE A 220 4.30 -3.74 12.67
CA PHE A 220 3.14 -3.24 11.94
C PHE A 220 2.00 -4.26 11.85
N LEU A 221 2.28 -5.56 11.81
CA LEU A 221 1.24 -6.58 11.91
C LEU A 221 0.55 -6.54 13.28
N VAL A 222 1.30 -6.49 14.37
CA VAL A 222 0.73 -6.38 15.72
C VAL A 222 -0.08 -5.08 15.84
N LEU A 223 0.49 -3.94 15.44
CA LEU A 223 -0.19 -2.65 15.45
C LEU A 223 -1.49 -2.70 14.63
N GLY A 224 -1.43 -3.27 13.42
CA GLY A 224 -2.56 -3.39 12.51
C GLY A 224 -3.67 -4.29 13.05
N PHE A 225 -3.33 -5.45 13.62
CA PHE A 225 -4.33 -6.34 14.22
C PHE A 225 -4.98 -5.74 15.47
N VAL A 226 -4.20 -5.07 16.33
CA VAL A 226 -4.75 -4.38 17.51
C VAL A 226 -5.65 -3.22 17.09
N THR A 227 -5.25 -2.46 16.07
CA THR A 227 -6.06 -1.38 15.47
C THR A 227 -7.36 -1.91 14.88
N LEU A 228 -7.29 -3.02 14.13
CA LEU A 228 -8.49 -3.64 13.54
C LEU A 228 -9.43 -4.18 14.63
N ALA A 229 -8.89 -4.79 15.68
CA ALA A 229 -9.67 -5.23 16.82
C ALA A 229 -10.39 -4.08 17.52
N ALA A 230 -9.75 -2.90 17.63
CA ALA A 230 -10.38 -1.70 18.16
C ALA A 230 -11.56 -1.24 17.28
N TYR A 231 -11.40 -1.20 15.96
CA TYR A 231 -12.51 -0.86 15.05
C TYR A 231 -13.65 -1.89 15.09
N ILE A 232 -13.33 -3.19 15.15
CA ILE A 232 -14.34 -4.24 15.32
C ILE A 232 -15.12 -4.02 16.61
N ARG A 233 -14.42 -3.76 17.73
CA ARG A 233 -15.06 -3.54 19.02
C ARG A 233 -15.99 -2.33 18.99
N ILE A 234 -15.52 -1.21 18.46
CA ILE A 234 -16.34 0.01 18.32
C ILE A 234 -17.53 -0.26 17.40
N GLY A 235 -17.35 -1.01 16.31
CA GLY A 235 -18.42 -1.35 15.37
C GLY A 235 -19.50 -2.23 15.98
N ILE A 236 -19.12 -3.20 16.82
CA ILE A 236 -20.08 -4.01 17.60
C ILE A 236 -20.89 -3.12 18.56
N ASP A 237 -20.21 -2.22 19.27
CA ASP A 237 -20.86 -1.34 20.25
C ASP A 237 -21.75 -0.28 19.57
N HIS A 238 -21.42 0.14 18.33
CA HIS A 238 -22.11 1.18 17.57
C HIS A 238 -23.15 0.66 16.58
N GLN A 239 -23.24 -0.66 16.33
CA GLN A 239 -24.07 -1.22 15.24
C GLN A 239 -25.55 -0.80 15.24
N ALA A 240 -26.13 -0.52 16.42
CA ALA A 240 -27.52 -0.08 16.55
C ALA A 240 -27.75 1.37 16.03
N TYR A 241 -26.68 2.15 15.90
CA TYR A 241 -26.63 3.55 15.51
C TYR A 241 -25.91 3.73 14.16
N TYR A 242 -25.91 2.68 13.32
CA TYR A 242 -25.19 2.67 12.06
C TYR A 242 -25.42 3.95 11.25
N GLY A 243 -24.32 4.59 10.83
CA GLY A 243 -24.35 5.81 10.04
C GLY A 243 -24.40 7.12 10.84
N GLU A 244 -24.53 7.06 12.17
CA GLU A 244 -24.36 8.25 13.02
C GLU A 244 -22.89 8.70 13.03
N PRO A 245 -22.60 9.98 12.73
CA PRO A 245 -21.24 10.47 12.70
C PRO A 245 -20.68 10.68 14.11
N TYR A 246 -19.38 10.47 14.28
CA TYR A 246 -18.73 10.81 15.55
C TYR A 246 -18.47 12.31 15.64
N VAL A 247 -18.92 12.94 16.73
CA VAL A 247 -18.56 14.32 17.07
C VAL A 247 -17.98 14.34 18.49
N PRO A 248 -16.74 14.80 18.69
CA PRO A 248 -16.16 14.94 20.02
C PRO A 248 -16.95 15.94 20.87
N GLY A 249 -17.07 15.68 22.17
CA GLY A 249 -17.84 16.55 23.08
C GLY A 249 -17.31 17.97 23.24
N TRP A 250 -16.06 18.23 22.85
CA TRP A 250 -15.45 19.57 22.86
C TRP A 250 -15.66 20.34 21.56
N VAL A 251 -16.16 19.68 20.50
CA VAL A 251 -16.62 20.36 19.29
C VAL A 251 -18.06 20.78 19.56
N ALA A 252 -18.27 22.06 19.92
CA ALA A 252 -19.61 22.60 20.09
C ALA A 252 -20.45 22.29 18.84
N PRO A 253 -21.72 21.88 18.98
CA PRO A 253 -22.57 21.68 17.81
C PRO A 253 -22.54 22.97 17.00
N ALA A 254 -22.09 22.89 15.75
CA ALA A 254 -22.25 23.99 14.80
C ALA A 254 -23.71 24.41 14.93
N ALA A 255 -23.94 25.66 15.37
CA ALA A 255 -25.27 26.19 15.58
C ALA A 255 -26.09 25.80 14.35
N GLN A 256 -27.07 24.92 14.53
CA GLN A 256 -27.98 24.54 13.47
C GLN A 256 -28.62 25.85 13.02
N GLY A 257 -28.13 26.40 11.91
CA GLY A 257 -28.62 27.63 11.32
C GLY A 257 -30.06 27.37 10.93
N GLY A 258 -30.97 27.74 11.81
CA GLY A 258 -32.39 27.75 11.52
C GLY A 258 -32.63 28.64 10.32
N ALA A 259 -33.11 28.04 9.25
CA ALA A 259 -33.89 28.72 8.23
C ALA A 259 -35.16 27.90 8.05
N ARG A 260 -36.25 28.52 8.50
CA ARG A 260 -37.61 28.19 8.08
C ARG A 260 -37.77 28.41 6.58
#